data_AF-A0A7C0VKA5-F1
#
_entry.id   AF-A0A7C0VKA5-F1
#
_cell.length_a   1.000
_cell.length_b   1.000
_cell.length_c   1.000
_cell.angle_alpha   90.00
_cell.angle_beta   90.00
_cell.angle_gamma   90.00
#
_symmetry.space_group_name_H-M   'P 1'
#
loop_
_entity.id
_entity.type
_entity.pdbx_description
1 polymer ?
#
loop_
_entity_poly.entity_id
_entity_poly.type
_entity_poly.pdbx_seq_one_letter_code
_entity_poly.pdbx_strand_id
1 'polypeptide(L)'
;MDRFTKLKDKKTENEANLPDGWKRVRLGEILSFRNGKSPQIVDGGMYPIYGSNGLIGFTNDYFLNGVFLLVGRVGASGETHLVSGKVWASDNCLIGECKSDTTPVFIYYLLKYLDLKKFITQTAQPLITQSFVNNLQIILPPLPEQRKIAEILETVDNAIEKTDRIIEKYKRIKQGLMQDLLTRGIVESDELGVMSYELRDEKKHRFKDSPLGRIPEEWEVVE
;
A
#
# COMPACT_ATOMS: atom_id res chain seq x y z
N MET A 1 -7.77 33.33 10.65
CA MET A 1 -9.13 33.37 10.08
C MET A 1 -9.47 31.95 9.65
N ASP A 2 -10.38 31.33 10.39
CA ASP A 2 -10.41 29.89 10.58
C ASP A 2 -11.21 29.17 9.47
N ARG A 3 -10.70 28.04 8.95
CA ARG A 3 -11.32 27.28 7.85
C ARG A 3 -12.71 26.73 8.21
N PHE A 4 -13.08 26.79 9.49
CA PHE A 4 -14.36 26.32 10.01
C PHE A 4 -15.56 27.21 9.67
N THR A 5 -15.36 28.47 9.27
CA THR A 5 -16.48 29.33 8.84
C THR A 5 -16.98 28.97 7.43
N LYS A 6 -16.12 28.42 6.56
CA LYS A 6 -16.50 28.00 5.19
C LYS A 6 -17.33 26.71 5.10
N LEU A 7 -17.60 26.03 6.22
CA LEU A 7 -18.42 24.81 6.26
C LEU A 7 -19.79 25.02 6.92
N LYS A 8 -20.00 26.10 7.67
CA LYS A 8 -21.32 26.45 8.22
C LYS A 8 -22.17 27.29 7.25
N ASP A 9 -21.54 28.04 6.36
CA ASP A 9 -22.24 28.86 5.34
C ASP A 9 -22.49 28.14 4.00
N LYS A 10 -22.11 26.86 3.87
CA LYS A 10 -22.35 26.04 2.67
C LYS A 10 -23.69 25.30 2.66
N LYS A 11 -24.67 25.78 3.43
CA LYS A 11 -26.01 25.17 3.52
C LYS A 11 -26.96 25.55 2.36
N THR A 12 -26.52 26.34 1.38
CA THR A 12 -27.44 26.85 0.34
C THR A 12 -26.87 27.00 -1.07
N GLU A 13 -25.66 26.51 -1.39
CA GLU A 13 -25.06 26.68 -2.74
C GLU A 13 -24.72 25.36 -3.48
N ASN A 14 -25.04 24.19 -2.91
CA ASN A 14 -24.70 22.89 -3.50
C ASN A 14 -25.93 22.08 -3.95
N GLU A 15 -27.01 22.76 -4.37
CA GLU A 15 -28.07 22.18 -5.22
C GLU A 15 -27.59 22.05 -6.68
N ALA A 16 -26.31 21.78 -6.88
CA ALA A 16 -25.70 21.63 -8.20
C ALA A 16 -26.13 20.30 -8.82
N ASN A 17 -26.68 20.38 -10.04
CA ASN A 17 -27.06 19.25 -10.88
C ASN A 17 -25.99 18.16 -10.85
N LEU A 18 -26.32 17.01 -10.27
CA LEU A 18 -25.49 15.82 -10.39
C LEU A 18 -25.49 15.36 -11.86
N PRO A 19 -24.39 14.78 -12.35
CA PRO A 19 -24.41 14.13 -13.65
C PRO A 19 -25.51 13.06 -13.73
N ASP A 20 -25.99 12.77 -14.93
CA ASP A 20 -27.08 11.82 -15.14
C ASP A 20 -26.76 10.46 -14.49
N GLY A 21 -27.72 9.96 -13.69
CA GLY A 21 -27.61 8.68 -13.00
C GLY A 21 -26.80 8.69 -11.70
N TRP A 22 -26.16 9.81 -11.34
CA TRP A 22 -25.46 9.94 -10.06
C TRP A 22 -26.47 10.19 -8.93
N LYS A 23 -26.33 9.48 -7.81
CA LYS A 23 -27.24 9.59 -6.65
C LYS A 23 -26.50 9.94 -5.37
N ARG A 24 -27.15 10.69 -4.49
CA ARG A 24 -26.69 10.88 -3.09
C ARG A 24 -27.12 9.68 -2.27
N VAL A 25 -26.19 9.06 -1.57
CA VAL A 25 -26.47 7.94 -0.66
C VAL A 25 -25.63 8.08 0.60
N ARG A 26 -26.04 7.43 1.69
CA ARG A 26 -25.17 7.18 2.84
C ARG A 26 -24.37 5.90 2.60
N LEU A 27 -23.14 5.83 3.09
CA LEU A 27 -22.31 4.62 2.94
C LEU A 27 -23.00 3.37 3.51
N GLY A 28 -23.74 3.47 4.62
CA GLY A 28 -24.47 2.32 5.20
C GLY A 28 -25.62 1.80 4.30
N GLU A 29 -26.06 2.57 3.31
CA GLU A 29 -27.05 2.12 2.33
C GLU A 29 -26.43 1.14 1.33
N ILE A 30 -25.14 1.29 1.00
CA ILE A 30 -24.43 0.52 -0.03
C ILE A 30 -23.37 -0.44 0.52
N LEU A 31 -23.01 -0.29 1.81
CA LEU A 31 -22.06 -1.14 2.52
C LEU A 31 -22.69 -1.70 3.78
N SER A 32 -22.38 -2.96 4.07
CA SER A 32 -22.64 -3.60 5.35
C SER A 32 -21.34 -3.61 6.14
N PHE A 33 -21.35 -3.02 7.33
CA PHE A 33 -20.17 -3.00 8.19
C PHE A 33 -20.31 -3.98 9.35
N ARG A 34 -19.24 -4.69 9.67
CA ARG A 34 -19.12 -5.51 10.88
C ARG A 34 -17.71 -5.42 11.47
N ASN A 35 -17.55 -5.86 12.71
CA ASN A 35 -16.25 -5.88 13.37
C ASN A 35 -15.41 -7.08 12.91
N GLY A 36 -14.10 -6.88 12.84
CA GLY A 36 -13.16 -7.99 12.80
C GLY A 36 -13.09 -8.73 14.14
N LYS A 37 -12.16 -9.67 14.24
CA LYS A 37 -12.01 -10.56 15.39
C LYS A 37 -10.57 -10.54 15.90
N SER A 38 -10.38 -10.65 17.21
CA SER A 38 -9.05 -10.72 17.81
C SER A 38 -8.25 -11.86 17.16
N PRO A 39 -7.08 -11.58 16.58
CA PRO A 39 -6.29 -12.59 15.87
C PRO A 39 -5.41 -13.40 16.84
N GLN A 40 -5.00 -14.58 16.40
CA GLN A 40 -3.83 -15.28 16.94
C GLN A 40 -2.68 -15.18 15.96
N ILE A 41 -1.63 -14.44 16.31
CA ILE A 41 -0.43 -14.31 15.50
C ILE A 41 0.42 -15.55 15.67
N VAL A 42 0.82 -16.15 14.56
CA VAL A 42 1.65 -17.35 14.49
C VAL A 42 2.84 -17.06 13.59
N ASP A 43 4.04 -17.27 14.10
CA ASP A 43 5.25 -17.19 13.29
C ASP A 43 5.24 -18.28 12.21
N GLY A 44 5.53 -17.90 10.97
CA GLY A 44 5.38 -18.79 9.81
C GLY A 44 3.93 -19.12 9.42
N GLY A 45 2.94 -18.39 9.91
CA GLY A 45 1.53 -18.58 9.53
C GLY A 45 1.26 -18.38 8.03
N MET A 46 0.22 -19.03 7.50
CA MET A 46 -0.09 -19.01 6.07
C MET A 46 -0.95 -17.81 5.62
N TYR A 47 -1.83 -17.30 6.48
CA TYR A 47 -2.81 -16.28 6.12
C TYR A 47 -2.47 -14.94 6.77
N PRO A 48 -2.51 -13.83 6.02
CA PRO A 48 -2.17 -12.51 6.54
C PRO A 48 -3.24 -11.99 7.50
N ILE A 49 -2.80 -11.34 8.56
CA ILE A 49 -3.64 -10.60 9.50
C ILE A 49 -3.52 -9.12 9.20
N TYR A 50 -4.66 -8.45 9.02
CA TYR A 50 -4.74 -7.00 8.85
C TYR A 50 -5.34 -6.33 10.08
N GLY A 51 -4.62 -5.36 10.63
CA GLY A 51 -5.11 -4.41 11.65
C GLY A 51 -5.33 -3.01 11.06
N SER A 52 -5.53 -2.01 11.94
CA SER A 52 -5.79 -0.63 11.51
C SER A 52 -4.72 -0.06 10.58
N ASN A 53 -3.45 -0.45 10.78
CA ASN A 53 -2.30 0.01 10.02
C ASN A 53 -1.93 -0.86 8.82
N GLY A 54 -2.75 -1.85 8.47
CA GLY A 54 -2.44 -2.81 7.40
C GLY A 54 -1.95 -4.14 7.96
N LEU A 55 -1.02 -4.80 7.27
CA LEU A 55 -0.50 -6.13 7.65
C LEU A 55 0.21 -6.07 9.01
N ILE A 56 -0.21 -6.91 9.96
CA ILE A 56 0.36 -6.97 11.33
C ILE A 56 0.98 -8.33 11.68
N GLY A 57 0.88 -9.33 10.80
CA GLY A 57 1.42 -10.66 11.02
C GLY A 57 0.68 -11.71 10.21
N PHE A 58 0.86 -12.98 10.59
CA PHE A 58 0.23 -14.13 9.94
C PHE A 58 -0.42 -15.07 10.95
N THR A 59 -1.33 -15.91 10.47
CA THR A 59 -2.03 -16.93 11.26
C THR A 59 -2.28 -18.19 10.41
N ASN A 60 -2.72 -19.28 11.04
CA ASN A 60 -3.03 -20.54 10.36
C ASN A 60 -4.51 -20.67 9.94
N ASP A 61 -5.36 -19.73 10.34
CA ASP A 61 -6.79 -19.71 9.99
C ASP A 61 -7.18 -18.39 9.29
N TYR A 62 -8.33 -18.34 8.64
CA TYR A 62 -8.82 -17.12 7.98
C TYR A 62 -10.26 -16.83 8.38
N PHE A 63 -10.56 -15.54 8.57
CA PHE A 63 -11.91 -15.09 8.90
C PHE A 63 -12.68 -14.62 7.66
N LEU A 64 -11.97 -14.22 6.60
CA LEU A 64 -12.52 -13.66 5.38
C LEU A 64 -11.92 -14.37 4.17
N ASN A 65 -12.74 -14.58 3.13
CA ASN A 65 -12.30 -15.10 1.84
C ASN A 65 -13.04 -14.39 0.70
N GLY A 66 -12.31 -13.59 -0.09
CA GLY A 66 -12.91 -12.70 -1.10
C GLY A 66 -12.22 -11.34 -1.14
N VAL A 67 -12.92 -10.30 -1.59
CA VAL A 67 -12.43 -8.91 -1.61
C VAL A 67 -13.20 -8.07 -0.61
N PHE A 68 -12.51 -7.45 0.35
CA PHE A 68 -13.13 -6.70 1.43
C PHE A 68 -12.46 -5.35 1.63
N LEU A 69 -13.24 -4.39 2.12
CA LEU A 69 -12.75 -3.11 2.63
C LEU A 69 -12.50 -3.23 4.12
N LEU A 70 -11.35 -2.79 4.60
CA LEU A 70 -11.07 -2.66 6.03
C LEU A 70 -10.87 -1.19 6.37
N VAL A 71 -11.52 -0.72 7.42
CA VAL A 71 -11.32 0.62 7.99
C VAL A 71 -10.76 0.47 9.40
N GLY A 72 -9.59 1.05 9.64
CA GLY A 72 -8.95 1.07 10.95
C GLY A 72 -9.78 1.88 11.95
N ARG A 73 -9.93 1.35 13.17
CA ARG A 73 -10.72 1.98 14.25
C ARG A 73 -9.84 2.48 15.40
N VAL A 74 -8.83 1.71 15.79
CA VAL A 74 -7.97 1.97 16.97
C VAL A 74 -6.51 2.08 16.54
N GLY A 75 -5.79 3.09 17.06
CA GLY A 75 -4.39 3.37 16.72
C GLY A 75 -4.25 4.16 15.41
N ALA A 76 -4.63 3.55 14.29
CA ALA A 76 -4.66 4.20 12.97
C ALA A 76 -6.08 4.30 12.43
N SER A 77 -6.86 5.02 13.21
CA SER A 77 -8.25 5.26 12.95
C SER A 77 -8.43 5.98 11.61
N GLY A 78 -9.39 5.54 10.78
CA GLY A 78 -9.67 6.10 9.47
C GLY A 78 -8.77 5.67 8.32
N GLU A 79 -7.71 4.89 8.59
CA GLU A 79 -6.96 4.26 7.50
C GLU A 79 -7.83 3.20 6.80
N THR A 80 -7.76 3.15 5.46
CA THR A 80 -8.58 2.23 4.66
C THR A 80 -7.68 1.29 3.87
N HIS A 81 -8.00 -0.01 3.87
CA HIS A 81 -7.28 -1.05 3.14
C HIS A 81 -8.24 -1.84 2.26
N LEU A 82 -7.82 -2.17 1.05
CA LEU A 82 -8.47 -3.15 0.19
C LEU A 82 -7.71 -4.46 0.31
N VAL A 83 -8.38 -5.52 0.76
CA VAL A 83 -7.76 -6.84 0.96
C VAL A 83 -8.45 -7.87 0.07
N SER A 84 -7.67 -8.85 -0.41
CA SER A 84 -8.17 -9.92 -1.26
C SER A 84 -7.68 -11.29 -0.82
N GLY A 85 -8.45 -12.33 -1.11
CA GLY A 85 -8.13 -13.72 -0.78
C GLY A 85 -8.52 -14.11 0.65
N LYS A 86 -7.84 -15.15 1.17
CA LYS A 86 -8.05 -15.66 2.53
C LYS A 86 -7.24 -14.82 3.52
N VAL A 87 -7.92 -14.04 4.36
CA VAL A 87 -7.29 -13.09 5.27
C VAL A 87 -7.98 -13.10 6.64
N TRP A 88 -7.29 -12.57 7.64
CA TRP A 88 -7.87 -12.29 8.96
C TRP A 88 -7.91 -10.79 9.21
N ALA A 89 -9.09 -10.22 9.49
CA ALA A 89 -9.22 -8.83 9.92
C ALA A 89 -9.34 -8.75 11.44
N SER A 90 -8.45 -7.99 12.08
CA SER A 90 -8.44 -7.87 13.54
C SER A 90 -9.66 -7.12 14.08
N ASP A 91 -9.93 -7.27 15.37
CA ASP A 91 -10.94 -6.52 16.13
C ASP A 91 -10.77 -4.99 16.09
N ASN A 92 -9.58 -4.51 15.72
CA ASN A 92 -9.31 -3.09 15.48
C ASN A 92 -9.77 -2.59 14.11
N CYS A 93 -10.33 -3.47 13.26
CA CYS A 93 -10.85 -3.15 11.94
C CYS A 93 -12.38 -3.21 11.89
N LEU A 94 -12.96 -2.30 11.11
CA LEU A 94 -14.31 -2.41 10.57
C LEU A 94 -14.23 -3.03 9.18
N ILE A 95 -14.89 -4.16 8.97
CA ILE A 95 -14.99 -4.84 7.67
C ILE A 95 -16.21 -4.28 6.95
N GLY A 96 -15.99 -3.69 5.77
CA GLY A 96 -17.02 -3.25 4.85
C GLY A 96 -17.25 -4.25 3.72
N GLU A 97 -18.48 -4.69 3.56
CA GLU A 97 -18.94 -5.53 2.46
C GLU A 97 -19.86 -4.74 1.54
N CYS A 98 -19.54 -4.73 0.24
CA CYS A 98 -20.35 -4.08 -0.77
C CYS A 98 -21.66 -4.82 -1.00
N LYS A 99 -22.75 -4.07 -1.09
CA LYS A 99 -24.03 -4.54 -1.63
C LYS A 99 -23.99 -4.49 -3.16
N SER A 100 -25.06 -4.93 -3.81
CA SER A 100 -25.12 -5.16 -5.26
C SER A 100 -24.92 -3.92 -6.14
N ASP A 101 -25.07 -2.72 -5.61
CA ASP A 101 -25.01 -1.46 -6.35
C ASP A 101 -23.63 -0.76 -6.28
N THR A 102 -22.61 -1.43 -5.72
CA THR A 102 -21.27 -0.87 -5.64
C THR A 102 -20.15 -1.91 -5.77
N THR A 103 -18.92 -1.46 -5.98
CA THR A 103 -17.73 -2.32 -6.01
C THR A 103 -16.74 -1.96 -4.90
N PRO A 104 -16.01 -2.94 -4.33
CA PRO A 104 -15.07 -2.67 -3.24
C PRO A 104 -13.89 -1.80 -3.68
N VAL A 105 -13.43 -1.97 -4.93
CA VAL A 105 -12.31 -1.18 -5.48
C VAL A 105 -12.69 0.30 -5.65
N PHE A 106 -13.88 0.59 -6.19
CA PHE A 106 -14.37 1.97 -6.28
C PHE A 106 -14.48 2.63 -4.91
N ILE A 107 -15.08 1.93 -3.94
CA ILE A 107 -15.25 2.46 -2.58
C ILE A 107 -13.90 2.65 -1.90
N TYR A 108 -12.92 1.78 -2.12
CA TYR A 108 -11.57 1.94 -1.60
C TYR A 108 -10.98 3.29 -2.03
N TYR A 109 -11.01 3.58 -3.33
CA TYR A 109 -10.52 4.85 -3.86
C TYR A 109 -11.32 6.06 -3.38
N LEU A 110 -12.65 5.94 -3.29
CA LEU A 110 -13.50 6.99 -2.74
C LEU A 110 -13.14 7.31 -1.28
N LEU A 111 -12.95 6.29 -0.44
CA LEU A 111 -12.59 6.47 0.96
C LEU A 111 -11.17 7.04 1.12
N LYS A 112 -10.23 6.64 0.26
CA LYS A 112 -8.89 7.24 0.20
C LYS A 112 -8.94 8.73 -0.15
N TYR A 113 -9.78 9.11 -1.12
CA TYR A 113 -9.98 10.51 -1.49
C TYR A 113 -10.61 11.34 -0.36
N LEU A 114 -11.65 10.79 0.28
CA LEU A 114 -12.32 11.45 1.41
C LEU A 114 -11.37 11.65 2.59
N ASP A 115 -10.42 10.72 2.77
CA ASP A 115 -9.46 10.69 3.87
C ASP A 115 -10.19 10.76 5.22
N LEU A 116 -10.73 9.61 5.65
CA LEU A 116 -11.55 9.51 6.86
C LEU A 116 -10.85 10.07 8.10
N LYS A 117 -9.51 10.15 8.11
CA LYS A 117 -8.73 10.74 9.19
C LYS A 117 -9.10 12.20 9.47
N LYS A 118 -9.51 12.95 8.44
CA LYS A 118 -9.94 14.35 8.55
C LYS A 118 -11.23 14.53 9.35
N PHE A 119 -12.03 13.47 9.48
CA PHE A 119 -13.30 13.50 10.20
C PHE A 119 -13.19 12.99 11.63
N ILE A 120 -12.00 12.58 12.05
CA ILE A 120 -11.80 12.13 13.41
C ILE A 120 -11.80 13.33 14.34
N THR A 121 -12.67 13.28 15.35
CA THR A 121 -12.67 14.24 16.46
C THR A 121 -11.29 14.28 17.12
N GLN A 122 -10.77 15.48 17.42
CA GLN A 122 -9.51 15.70 18.14
C GLN A 122 -9.61 15.33 19.63
N THR A 123 -10.08 14.11 19.93
CA THR A 123 -10.10 13.53 21.28
C THR A 123 -8.82 12.76 21.54
N ALA A 124 -8.50 12.51 22.82
CA ALA A 124 -7.29 11.79 23.24
C ALA A 124 -7.15 10.39 22.61
N GLN A 125 -8.24 9.77 22.17
CA GLN A 125 -8.23 8.63 21.27
C GLN A 125 -9.03 8.95 19.99
N PRO A 126 -8.37 9.09 18.83
CA PRO A 126 -9.05 9.26 17.56
C PRO A 126 -9.81 7.97 17.19
N LEU A 127 -11.14 8.00 17.09
CA LEU A 127 -11.99 6.83 16.83
C LEU A 127 -12.99 7.07 15.70
N ILE A 128 -12.90 6.28 14.63
CA ILE A 128 -13.94 6.14 13.62
C ILE A 128 -14.97 5.15 14.14
N THR A 129 -16.17 5.66 14.42
CA THR A 129 -17.29 4.83 14.86
C THR A 129 -18.03 4.27 13.64
N GLN A 130 -18.59 3.07 13.79
CA GLN A 130 -19.45 2.48 12.76
C GLN A 130 -20.66 3.37 12.44
N SER A 131 -21.22 4.05 13.44
CA SER A 131 -22.33 5.00 13.23
C SER A 131 -21.92 6.18 12.35
N PHE A 132 -20.71 6.73 12.56
CA PHE A 132 -20.18 7.78 11.70
C PHE A 132 -20.04 7.30 10.26
N VAL A 133 -19.38 6.16 10.02
CA VAL A 133 -19.17 5.63 8.66
C VAL A 133 -20.51 5.33 7.99
N ASN A 134 -21.47 4.72 8.70
CA ASN A 134 -22.80 4.43 8.17
C ASN A 134 -23.55 5.68 7.69
N ASN A 135 -23.37 6.82 8.36
CA ASN A 135 -24.07 8.07 8.06
C ASN A 135 -23.32 9.00 7.12
N LEU A 136 -22.09 8.65 6.71
CA LEU A 136 -21.30 9.47 5.79
C LEU A 136 -22.01 9.56 4.43
N GLN A 137 -22.33 10.78 4.02
CA GLN A 137 -22.98 11.05 2.74
C GLN A 137 -21.94 11.11 1.62
N ILE A 138 -22.22 10.41 0.52
CA ILE A 138 -21.38 10.35 -0.67
C ILE A 138 -22.22 10.53 -1.93
N ILE A 139 -21.54 10.83 -3.04
CA ILE A 139 -22.15 10.77 -4.37
C ILE A 139 -21.74 9.46 -5.03
N LEU A 140 -22.71 8.69 -5.48
CA LEU A 140 -22.52 7.39 -6.09
C LEU A 140 -22.86 7.46 -7.58
N PRO A 141 -21.87 7.26 -8.48
CA PRO A 141 -22.14 7.10 -9.90
C PRO A 141 -22.81 5.75 -10.21
N PRO A 142 -23.39 5.57 -11.41
CA PRO A 142 -23.84 4.26 -11.89
C PRO A 142 -22.73 3.20 -11.88
N LEU A 143 -23.10 1.94 -11.67
CA LEU A 143 -22.14 0.82 -11.54
C LEU A 143 -21.14 0.70 -12.72
N PRO A 144 -21.51 0.88 -13.99
CA PRO A 144 -20.55 0.85 -15.10
C PRO A 144 -19.47 1.93 -14.98
N GLU A 145 -19.85 3.14 -14.54
CA GLU A 145 -18.93 4.25 -14.35
C GLU A 145 -18.03 4.04 -13.13
N GLN A 146 -18.58 3.53 -12.02
CA GLN A 146 -17.78 3.12 -10.86
C GLN A 146 -16.65 2.16 -11.26
N ARG A 147 -16.96 1.16 -12.09
CA ARG A 147 -15.97 0.18 -12.59
C ARG A 147 -14.90 0.84 -13.45
N LYS A 148 -15.27 1.78 -14.33
CA LYS A 148 -14.31 2.51 -15.15
C LYS A 148 -13.40 3.43 -14.35
N ILE A 149 -13.95 4.14 -13.36
CA ILE A 149 -13.15 4.95 -12.44
C ILE A 149 -12.16 4.05 -11.68
N ALA A 150 -12.63 2.93 -11.13
CA ALA A 150 -11.80 1.98 -10.40
C ALA A 150 -10.68 1.39 -11.29
N GLU A 151 -11.00 0.99 -12.52
CA GLU A 151 -10.04 0.43 -13.49
C GLU A 151 -8.91 1.43 -13.81
N ILE A 152 -9.25 2.70 -14.04
CA ILE A 152 -8.27 3.75 -14.32
C ILE A 152 -7.32 3.94 -13.12
N LEU A 153 -7.89 4.07 -11.91
CA LEU A 153 -7.09 4.29 -10.70
C LEU A 153 -6.22 3.08 -10.35
N GLU A 154 -6.77 1.87 -10.46
CA GLU A 154 -6.03 0.63 -10.24
C GLU A 154 -4.89 0.45 -11.25
N THR A 155 -5.09 0.85 -12.52
CA THR A 155 -4.04 0.83 -13.53
C THR A 155 -2.86 1.73 -13.13
N VAL A 156 -3.14 2.92 -12.60
CA VAL A 156 -2.11 3.86 -12.13
C VAL A 156 -1.38 3.30 -10.91
N ASP A 157 -2.09 2.81 -9.90
CA ASP A 157 -1.49 2.22 -8.70
C ASP A 157 -0.62 1.00 -9.05
N ASN A 158 -1.08 0.13 -9.95
CA ASN A 158 -0.32 -1.02 -10.42
C ASN A 158 0.97 -0.60 -11.14
N ALA A 159 0.95 0.51 -11.89
CA ALA A 159 2.14 1.04 -12.54
C ALA A 159 3.14 1.59 -11.51
N ILE A 160 2.64 2.29 -10.47
CA ILE A 160 3.46 2.79 -9.35
C ILE A 160 4.13 1.60 -8.64
N GLU A 161 3.36 0.60 -8.22
CA GLU A 161 3.89 -0.56 -7.48
C GLU A 161 4.95 -1.33 -8.29
N LYS A 162 4.72 -1.54 -9.59
CA LYS A 162 5.70 -2.18 -10.48
C LYS A 162 6.99 -1.36 -10.56
N THR A 163 6.87 -0.04 -10.65
CA THR A 163 8.02 0.87 -10.74
C THR A 163 8.82 0.84 -9.44
N ASP A 164 8.17 0.87 -8.28
CA ASP A 164 8.84 0.78 -6.98
C ASP A 164 9.61 -0.54 -6.82
N ARG A 165 9.02 -1.67 -7.24
CA ARG A 165 9.72 -2.97 -7.26
C ARG A 165 10.96 -2.95 -8.16
N ILE A 166 10.89 -2.28 -9.31
CA ILE A 166 12.02 -2.10 -10.23
C ILE A 166 13.11 -1.24 -9.58
N ILE A 167 12.74 -0.15 -8.93
CA ILE A 167 13.67 0.72 -8.20
C ILE A 167 14.41 -0.07 -7.11
N GLU A 168 13.71 -0.85 -6.30
CA GLU A 168 14.33 -1.67 -5.24
C GLU A 168 15.22 -2.79 -5.81
N LYS A 169 14.89 -3.33 -6.99
CA LYS A 169 15.77 -4.25 -7.71
C LYS A 169 17.06 -3.55 -8.15
N TYR A 170 16.96 -2.37 -8.76
CA TYR A 170 18.14 -1.62 -9.23
C TYR A 170 19.01 -1.12 -8.08
N LYS A 171 18.43 -0.74 -6.94
CA LYS A 171 19.22 -0.40 -5.73
C LYS A 171 20.08 -1.57 -5.27
N ARG A 172 19.52 -2.79 -5.22
CA ARG A 172 20.26 -4.00 -4.87
C ARG A 172 21.35 -4.35 -5.88
N ILE A 173 21.06 -4.24 -7.18
CA ILE A 173 22.06 -4.45 -8.24
C ILE A 173 23.19 -3.42 -8.11
N LYS A 174 22.86 -2.14 -7.94
CA LYS A 174 23.85 -1.08 -7.74
C LYS A 174 24.75 -1.37 -6.54
N GLN A 175 24.17 -1.79 -5.41
CA GLN A 175 24.93 -2.11 -4.20
C GLN A 175 25.87 -3.30 -4.43
N GLY A 176 25.39 -4.37 -5.07
CA GLY A 176 26.23 -5.53 -5.42
C GLY A 176 27.35 -5.16 -6.39
N LEU A 177 27.04 -4.43 -7.46
CA LEU A 177 28.03 -3.95 -8.43
C LEU A 177 29.05 -3.01 -7.77
N MET A 178 28.62 -2.13 -6.87
CA MET A 178 29.53 -1.26 -6.14
C MET A 178 30.48 -2.07 -5.26
N GLN A 179 29.98 -3.10 -4.58
CA GLN A 179 30.82 -4.03 -3.83
C GLN A 179 31.81 -4.72 -4.78
N ASP A 180 31.34 -5.38 -5.84
CA ASP A 180 32.20 -6.09 -6.79
C ASP A 180 33.26 -5.16 -7.42
N LEU A 181 32.87 -3.98 -7.89
CA LEU A 181 33.80 -3.06 -8.57
C LEU A 181 34.80 -2.42 -7.61
N LEU A 182 34.39 -2.08 -6.38
CA LEU A 182 35.27 -1.43 -5.41
C LEU A 182 36.09 -2.41 -4.56
N THR A 183 35.81 -3.71 -4.62
CA THR A 183 36.65 -4.73 -3.95
C THR A 183 37.35 -5.68 -4.91
N ARG A 184 36.89 -5.83 -6.15
CA ARG A 184 37.54 -6.74 -7.13
C ARG A 184 38.08 -6.00 -8.34
N GLY A 185 37.55 -4.82 -8.66
CA GLY A 185 37.93 -4.10 -9.87
C GLY A 185 37.61 -4.86 -11.15
N ILE A 186 38.10 -4.33 -12.28
CA ILE A 186 37.92 -4.91 -13.61
C ILE A 186 39.28 -5.15 -14.28
N VAL A 187 39.28 -6.05 -15.26
CA VAL A 187 40.40 -6.31 -16.18
C VAL A 187 39.88 -6.34 -17.60
N GLU A 188 40.74 -5.96 -18.54
CA GLU A 188 40.46 -6.16 -19.96
C GLU A 188 40.54 -7.65 -20.31
N SER A 189 39.60 -8.08 -21.15
CA SER A 189 39.55 -9.44 -21.69
C SER A 189 39.37 -9.37 -23.20
N ASP A 190 40.24 -10.08 -23.92
CA ASP A 190 40.14 -10.29 -25.36
C ASP A 190 39.72 -11.75 -25.59
N GLU A 191 38.42 -11.95 -25.84
CA GLU A 191 37.88 -13.22 -26.26
C GLU A 191 37.45 -13.13 -27.73
N LEU A 192 38.04 -13.99 -28.57
CA LEU A 192 37.70 -14.10 -30.00
C LEU A 192 37.86 -12.78 -30.78
N GLY A 193 38.79 -11.91 -30.38
CA GLY A 193 39.07 -10.63 -31.04
C GLY A 193 38.10 -9.51 -30.68
N VAL A 194 37.28 -9.69 -29.63
CA VAL A 194 36.36 -8.67 -29.12
C VAL A 194 36.86 -8.21 -27.75
N MET A 195 37.29 -6.95 -27.69
CA MET A 195 37.70 -6.32 -26.44
C MET A 195 36.50 -6.10 -25.52
N SER A 196 36.62 -6.55 -24.28
CA SER A 196 35.63 -6.39 -23.22
C SER A 196 36.28 -6.19 -21.85
N TYR A 197 35.47 -5.91 -20.82
CA TYR A 197 35.91 -5.80 -19.43
C TYR A 197 35.20 -6.87 -18.59
N GLU A 198 35.95 -7.58 -17.75
CA GLU A 198 35.41 -8.56 -16.82
C GLU A 198 35.83 -8.26 -15.37
N LEU A 199 35.03 -8.74 -14.40
CA LEU A 199 35.40 -8.69 -12.99
C LEU A 199 36.56 -9.64 -12.71
N ARG A 200 37.49 -9.23 -11.84
CA ARG A 200 38.56 -10.13 -11.39
C ARG A 200 37.99 -11.33 -10.64
N ASP A 201 38.40 -12.52 -11.04
CA ASP A 201 38.10 -13.80 -10.37
C ASP A 201 39.27 -14.24 -9.48
N GLU A 202 39.00 -14.63 -8.23
CA GLU A 202 40.00 -15.16 -7.29
C GLU A 202 40.68 -16.45 -7.78
N LYS A 203 40.08 -17.18 -8.73
CA LYS A 203 40.69 -18.35 -9.36
C LYS A 203 41.77 -17.98 -10.37
N LYS A 204 41.69 -16.78 -10.95
CA LYS A 204 42.59 -16.29 -12.01
C LYS A 204 43.55 -15.21 -11.51
N HIS A 205 43.17 -14.46 -10.48
CA HIS A 205 43.89 -13.29 -9.99
C HIS A 205 44.17 -13.40 -8.49
N ARG A 206 45.25 -12.77 -8.03
CA ARG A 206 45.64 -12.77 -6.62
C ARG A 206 44.95 -11.64 -5.85
N PHE A 207 44.58 -11.94 -4.62
CA PHE A 207 43.89 -11.03 -3.70
C PHE A 207 44.59 -11.06 -2.34
N LYS A 208 44.50 -9.94 -1.61
CA LYS A 208 44.97 -9.80 -0.23
C LYS A 208 43.86 -9.29 0.68
N ASP A 209 43.97 -9.58 1.98
CA ASP A 209 43.02 -9.09 2.98
C ASP A 209 43.28 -7.62 3.31
N SER A 210 42.22 -6.84 3.53
CA SER A 210 42.28 -5.43 3.90
C SER A 210 41.13 -5.03 4.85
N PRO A 211 41.17 -3.85 5.47
CA PRO A 211 40.04 -3.34 6.27
C PRO A 211 38.72 -3.20 5.50
N LEU A 212 38.77 -3.10 4.17
CA LEU A 212 37.61 -3.01 3.28
C LEU A 212 37.14 -4.38 2.74
N GLY A 213 37.76 -5.47 3.19
CA GLY A 213 37.55 -6.82 2.69
C GLY A 213 38.70 -7.30 1.80
N ARG A 214 38.49 -8.37 1.04
CA ARG A 214 39.48 -8.85 0.07
C ARG A 214 39.56 -7.93 -1.13
N ILE A 215 40.77 -7.48 -1.46
CA ILE A 215 41.06 -6.58 -2.59
C ILE A 215 42.15 -7.18 -3.49
N PRO A 216 42.30 -6.74 -4.75
CA PRO A 216 43.38 -7.19 -5.62
C PRO A 216 44.75 -6.94 -4.96
N GLU A 217 45.67 -7.88 -5.13
CA GLU A 217 46.97 -7.83 -4.45
C GLU A 217 47.75 -6.55 -4.78
N GLU A 218 47.61 -6.05 -6.00
CA GLU A 218 48.25 -4.83 -6.50
C GLU A 218 47.65 -3.52 -5.98
N TRP A 219 46.47 -3.56 -5.36
CA TRP A 219 45.82 -2.33 -4.85
C TRP A 219 46.40 -1.94 -3.49
N GLU A 220 46.71 -0.66 -3.32
CA GLU A 220 47.16 -0.12 -2.03
C GLU A 220 46.01 0.54 -1.27
N VAL A 221 45.96 0.33 0.05
CA VAL A 221 45.04 1.04 0.93
C VAL A 221 45.76 2.30 1.38
N VAL A 222 45.27 3.46 0.95
CA VAL A 222 45.81 4.77 1.32
C VAL A 222 45.00 5.31 2.50
N GLU A 223 45.69 5.77 3.55
CA GLU A 223 45.09 6.39 4.75
C GLU A 223 44.61 7.83 4.50
#